data_AF-A0A2N9LVP2-F1
#
_entry.id   AF-A0A2N9LVP2-F1
#
_cell.length_a   1.000
_cell.length_b   1.000
_cell.length_c   1.000
_cell.angle_alpha   90.00
_cell.angle_beta   90.00
_cell.angle_gamma   90.00
#
_symmetry.space_group_name_H-M   'P 1'
#
loop_
_entity.id
_entity.type
_entity.pdbx_description
1 polymer ?
#
loop_
_entity_poly.entity_id
_entity_poly.type
_entity_poly.pdbx_seq_one_letter_code
_entity_poly.pdbx_strand_id
1 'polypeptide(L)'
;MKHARVARSLLSLMVAVGVVWYGIEPGTTPIVGATAKNAVPTETRTTLRVGMWTLWHDREVALTPSALENHTLLRSCERCSAEVLRTLARIRANGNAIALTMAGRTVHSDGVWLAGTFTLTAHGEKITLHNPATITARRGLLVIVVTMPVESYVERVVASESGLADSEASLRALAIVVRSFALHEAHGHANYDLCDSTHCQLLHWSGNGERGLAAHKAALATAGETLWFHGQRALAYFGKDCGGSTASPDEIWPRAKLVPYLPSQPDRFCAADGRSEWASEITHPELTAALATHGLAAPGWQNLTVARRGQSGRAVTLKLDAMEISADEFRLAVGESLGWNRIPSTWFEVSRQGDRFDFHGRGWGHGVGLCQKGAAVMAQQGRSAQQILDQYFPGSRTADEATGREWKTFSGDGFSVESLDSDDSAYVAELNRARSEAAQRSGLNAASRFTVRAFDSTPDFRDATLAPGWVAAFTEGDWIGTQPLRTLAARQLLEATMRHEFLHALVEQQVGPRAPLWLREGLVEVWSEKGHEGTVTPRPTMDLDVVDTALVHATTEAESAVAHRAARWYTAQLLARFGRAQVLEWLRSGVPASVTAALR
;
A
#
# COMPACT_ATOMS: atom_id res chain seq x y z
N MET A 1 -19.47 -3.27 16.00
CA MET A 1 -18.06 -3.06 15.60
C MET A 1 -17.67 -4.15 14.60
N LYS A 2 -17.95 -3.93 13.32
CA LYS A 2 -17.49 -4.71 12.17
C LYS A 2 -17.49 -3.73 10.99
N HIS A 3 -16.34 -3.17 10.63
CA HIS A 3 -16.22 -2.33 9.44
C HIS A 3 -16.08 -3.26 8.23
N ALA A 4 -17.06 -3.21 7.32
CA ALA A 4 -17.08 -3.94 6.07
C ALA A 4 -16.07 -3.32 5.09
N ARG A 5 -15.15 -4.14 4.57
CA ARG A 5 -14.16 -3.79 3.55
C ARG A 5 -14.82 -3.91 2.17
N VAL A 6 -14.63 -2.92 1.31
CA VAL A 6 -15.16 -2.87 -0.07
C VAL A 6 -14.02 -3.07 -1.06
N ALA A 7 -14.20 -3.95 -2.03
CA ALA A 7 -13.35 -4.08 -3.22
C ALA A 7 -14.25 -4.34 -4.43
N ARG A 8 -14.11 -3.54 -5.51
CA ARG A 8 -14.86 -3.69 -6.78
C ARG A 8 -13.88 -4.07 -7.91
N SER A 9 -14.30 -5.04 -8.73
CA SER A 9 -13.57 -5.66 -9.84
C SER A 9 -14.01 -5.11 -11.20
N LEU A 10 -13.13 -4.97 -12.21
CA LEU A 10 -13.52 -4.87 -13.63
C LEU A 10 -12.44 -5.39 -14.64
N LEU A 11 -12.95 -6.16 -15.62
CA LEU A 11 -12.44 -6.72 -16.90
C LEU A 11 -11.86 -5.65 -17.88
N SER A 12 -11.07 -5.85 -18.95
CA SER A 12 -10.81 -6.98 -19.88
C SER A 12 -9.76 -6.62 -20.97
N LEU A 13 -9.24 -7.67 -21.63
CA LEU A 13 -8.83 -7.85 -23.06
C LEU A 13 -7.34 -7.86 -23.52
N MET A 14 -7.09 -8.88 -24.36
CA MET A 14 -5.85 -9.48 -24.90
C MET A 14 -5.32 -8.82 -26.18
N VAL A 15 -4.04 -9.08 -26.54
CA VAL A 15 -3.59 -9.70 -27.82
C VAL A 15 -2.17 -10.30 -27.66
N ALA A 16 -1.95 -11.50 -28.24
CA ALA A 16 -0.70 -12.30 -28.29
C ALA A 16 0.19 -11.90 -29.50
N VAL A 17 1.48 -12.24 -29.66
CA VAL A 17 2.11 -13.57 -29.90
C VAL A 17 3.63 -13.33 -30.12
N GLY A 18 4.51 -14.25 -29.69
CA GLY A 18 5.86 -14.40 -30.28
C GLY A 18 6.86 -15.20 -29.43
N VAL A 19 7.14 -16.44 -29.81
CA VAL A 19 7.93 -17.47 -29.10
C VAL A 19 9.37 -17.54 -29.64
N VAL A 20 10.37 -17.91 -28.82
CA VAL A 20 11.36 -19.01 -29.00
C VAL A 20 12.56 -18.90 -28.00
N TRP A 21 12.97 -20.09 -27.50
CA TRP A 21 13.91 -20.48 -26.42
C TRP A 21 15.43 -20.22 -26.70
N TYR A 22 16.44 -20.33 -25.82
CA TYR A 22 16.83 -21.30 -24.76
C TYR A 22 18.02 -20.73 -23.91
N GLY A 23 18.23 -21.20 -22.67
CA GLY A 23 19.53 -21.10 -21.94
C GLY A 23 19.45 -21.17 -20.40
N ILE A 24 20.15 -22.10 -19.76
CA ILE A 24 20.13 -22.41 -18.31
C ILE A 24 21.47 -22.00 -17.64
N GLU A 25 21.41 -21.62 -16.35
CA GLU A 25 22.46 -21.55 -15.29
C GLU A 25 23.04 -20.14 -14.92
N PRO A 26 23.82 -19.98 -13.82
CA PRO A 26 23.36 -19.50 -12.51
C PRO A 26 24.04 -18.18 -12.07
N GLY A 27 23.40 -17.43 -11.16
CA GLY A 27 24.05 -16.29 -10.49
C GLY A 27 23.15 -15.07 -10.41
N THR A 28 22.54 -14.86 -9.23
CA THR A 28 21.85 -13.62 -8.88
C THR A 28 22.87 -12.48 -8.82
N THR A 29 22.68 -11.50 -9.69
CA THR A 29 23.40 -10.21 -9.70
C THR A 29 22.41 -9.09 -9.96
N PRO A 30 22.36 -8.04 -9.12
CA PRO A 30 21.82 -6.76 -9.54
C PRO A 30 22.92 -6.02 -10.30
N ILE A 31 22.80 -5.94 -11.62
CA ILE A 31 23.64 -5.05 -12.44
C ILE A 31 22.98 -3.67 -12.41
N VAL A 32 23.50 -2.77 -11.56
CA VAL A 32 23.22 -1.33 -11.68
C VAL A 32 24.06 -0.78 -12.83
N GLY A 33 23.50 -0.92 -14.03
CA GLY A 33 23.99 -0.33 -15.27
C GLY A 33 23.44 1.08 -15.43
N ALA A 34 24.20 2.07 -14.96
CA ALA A 34 23.96 3.47 -15.30
C ALA A 34 24.26 3.69 -16.79
N THR A 35 23.24 3.59 -17.63
CA THR A 35 23.13 4.38 -18.86
C THR A 35 21.78 5.06 -18.85
N ALA A 36 21.72 6.21 -18.20
CA ALA A 36 20.58 7.12 -18.24
C ALA A 36 20.37 7.59 -19.69
N LYS A 37 19.43 6.96 -20.39
CA LYS A 37 18.58 7.72 -21.30
C LYS A 37 17.46 8.31 -20.43
N ASN A 38 17.22 9.60 -20.59
CA ASN A 38 16.09 10.33 -20.00
C ASN A 38 14.75 9.76 -20.51
N ALA A 39 14.43 8.53 -20.14
CA ALA A 39 13.14 7.93 -20.46
C ALA A 39 12.31 7.97 -19.18
N VAL A 40 11.33 8.87 -19.16
CA VAL A 40 10.13 8.70 -18.34
C VAL A 40 9.63 7.27 -18.58
N PRO A 41 9.22 6.51 -17.53
CA PRO A 41 8.69 5.16 -17.71
C PRO A 41 7.64 5.16 -18.82
N THR A 42 7.84 4.35 -19.87
CA THR A 42 7.00 4.39 -21.07
C THR A 42 5.59 3.83 -20.84
N GLU A 43 5.38 3.12 -19.72
CA GLU A 43 4.07 2.65 -19.27
C GLU A 43 3.97 2.76 -17.74
N THR A 44 2.93 3.47 -17.27
CA THR A 44 2.53 3.53 -15.86
C THR A 44 2.22 2.13 -15.37
N ARG A 45 2.92 1.69 -14.33
CA ARG A 45 2.71 0.36 -13.77
C ARG A 45 1.55 0.41 -12.78
N THR A 46 0.40 -0.11 -13.15
CA THR A 46 -0.83 -0.03 -12.33
C THR A 46 -0.99 -1.19 -11.35
N THR A 47 -0.29 -2.31 -11.58
CA THR A 47 -0.34 -3.50 -10.73
C THR A 47 1.04 -4.09 -10.45
N LEU A 48 1.14 -4.78 -9.33
CA LEU A 48 2.32 -5.50 -8.85
C LEU A 48 1.98 -6.98 -8.64
N ARG A 49 2.89 -7.86 -9.06
CA ARG A 49 2.88 -9.28 -8.74
C ARG A 49 3.71 -9.49 -7.49
N VAL A 50 3.07 -9.87 -6.40
CA VAL A 50 3.70 -10.04 -5.09
C VAL A 50 3.80 -11.52 -4.77
N GLY A 51 5.02 -12.00 -4.51
CA GLY A 51 5.26 -13.33 -3.99
C GLY A 51 4.66 -13.47 -2.59
N MET A 52 3.81 -14.47 -2.40
CA MET A 52 3.15 -14.76 -1.13
C MET A 52 3.85 -15.91 -0.42
N TRP A 53 4.00 -15.76 0.89
CA TRP A 53 4.60 -16.72 1.79
C TRP A 53 6.03 -17.09 1.38
N THR A 54 6.83 -16.10 0.98
CA THR A 54 8.12 -16.33 0.32
C THR A 54 9.20 -16.94 1.23
N LEU A 55 9.07 -16.78 2.54
CA LEU A 55 9.94 -17.41 3.53
C LEU A 55 9.48 -18.84 3.88
N TRP A 56 8.27 -19.23 3.47
CA TRP A 56 7.75 -20.56 3.68
C TRP A 56 8.08 -21.46 2.48
N HIS A 57 8.64 -22.64 2.77
CA HIS A 57 9.00 -23.63 1.76
C HIS A 57 7.83 -24.60 1.52
N ASP A 58 6.64 -24.05 1.28
CA ASP A 58 5.42 -24.85 1.17
C ASP A 58 5.48 -25.81 -0.02
N ARG A 59 5.07 -27.05 0.22
CA ARG A 59 4.95 -28.09 -0.82
C ARG A 59 3.51 -28.41 -1.16
N GLU A 60 2.56 -27.99 -0.33
CA GLU A 60 1.13 -28.20 -0.50
C GLU A 60 0.37 -27.00 0.06
N VAL A 61 -0.69 -26.58 -0.64
CA VAL A 61 -1.66 -25.58 -0.18
C VAL A 61 -3.07 -26.08 -0.42
N ALA A 62 -3.97 -25.83 0.53
CA ALA A 62 -5.40 -26.05 0.36
C ALA A 62 -6.09 -24.77 -0.14
N LEU A 63 -6.97 -24.91 -1.12
CA LEU A 63 -7.73 -23.85 -1.74
C LEU A 63 -9.22 -24.08 -1.48
N THR A 64 -9.85 -23.14 -0.79
CA THR A 64 -11.30 -23.17 -0.50
C THR A 64 -11.99 -22.02 -1.24
N PRO A 65 -13.00 -22.28 -2.10
CA PRO A 65 -13.75 -21.22 -2.76
C PRO A 65 -14.58 -20.41 -1.75
N SER A 66 -14.88 -19.15 -2.07
CA SER A 66 -15.73 -18.32 -1.22
C SER A 66 -17.18 -18.82 -1.25
N ALA A 67 -17.82 -18.94 -0.09
CA ALA A 67 -19.25 -19.24 0.02
C ALA A 67 -20.14 -18.01 -0.24
N LEU A 68 -19.56 -16.80 -0.19
CA LEU A 68 -20.28 -15.53 -0.28
C LEU A 68 -20.33 -14.97 -1.70
N GLU A 69 -19.40 -15.37 -2.57
CA GLU A 69 -19.30 -14.91 -3.95
C GLU A 69 -19.27 -16.14 -4.87
N ASN A 70 -20.31 -16.30 -5.68
CA ASN A 70 -20.61 -17.55 -6.39
C ASN A 70 -19.64 -17.95 -7.52
N HIS A 71 -18.46 -17.33 -7.65
CA HIS A 71 -17.58 -17.57 -8.80
C HIS A 71 -16.09 -17.43 -8.46
N THR A 72 -15.53 -18.31 -7.61
CA THR A 72 -14.07 -18.56 -7.64
C THR A 72 -13.75 -19.24 -8.98
N LEU A 73 -12.99 -18.55 -9.83
CA LEU A 73 -12.58 -19.04 -11.14
C LEU A 73 -11.20 -19.67 -11.06
N LEU A 74 -11.07 -20.88 -11.58
CA LEU A 74 -9.83 -21.63 -11.65
C LEU A 74 -9.49 -21.97 -13.10
N ARG A 75 -8.24 -21.78 -13.48
CA ARG A 75 -7.69 -22.25 -14.75
C ARG A 75 -6.47 -23.11 -14.46
N SER A 76 -6.41 -24.29 -15.05
CA SER A 76 -5.29 -25.24 -14.91
C SER A 76 -4.24 -25.08 -16.00
N CYS A 77 -4.31 -24.02 -16.81
CA CYS A 77 -3.35 -23.68 -17.85
C CYS A 77 -3.56 -22.23 -18.29
N GLU A 78 -2.55 -21.62 -18.92
CA GLU A 78 -2.56 -20.19 -19.23
C GLU A 78 -3.64 -19.77 -20.24
N ARG A 79 -4.13 -20.70 -21.08
CA ARG A 79 -5.07 -20.42 -22.19
C ARG A 79 -6.37 -21.21 -22.17
N CYS A 80 -6.60 -22.09 -21.20
CA CYS A 80 -7.87 -22.83 -21.10
C CYS A 80 -8.98 -21.95 -20.54
N SER A 81 -10.22 -22.41 -20.77
CA SER A 81 -11.43 -21.87 -20.15
C SER A 81 -11.33 -21.96 -18.63
N ALA A 82 -11.88 -20.95 -17.96
CA ALA A 82 -12.00 -20.97 -16.51
C ALA A 82 -13.15 -21.89 -16.09
N GLU A 83 -12.91 -22.65 -15.04
CA GLU A 83 -13.91 -23.49 -14.37
C GLU A 83 -14.26 -22.85 -13.02
N VAL A 84 -15.52 -22.97 -12.61
CA VAL A 84 -15.95 -22.51 -11.28
C VAL A 84 -15.54 -23.55 -10.25
N LEU A 85 -14.69 -23.16 -9.31
CA LEU A 85 -14.30 -24.00 -8.20
C LEU A 85 -15.44 -24.05 -7.17
N ARG A 86 -16.08 -25.21 -7.01
CA ARG A 86 -17.23 -25.40 -6.10
C ARG A 86 -16.87 -26.10 -4.79
N THR A 87 -15.75 -26.81 -4.78
CA THR A 87 -15.31 -27.62 -3.64
C THR A 87 -13.87 -27.30 -3.32
N LEU A 88 -13.40 -27.75 -2.16
CA LEU A 88 -12.01 -27.63 -1.78
C LEU A 88 -11.09 -28.32 -2.80
N ALA A 89 -10.01 -27.65 -3.17
CA ALA A 89 -8.92 -28.18 -3.96
C ALA A 89 -7.64 -28.27 -3.12
N ARG A 90 -6.78 -29.25 -3.42
CA ARG A 90 -5.40 -29.30 -2.90
C ARG A 90 -4.43 -29.13 -4.05
N ILE A 91 -3.43 -28.27 -3.89
CA ILE A 91 -2.38 -28.04 -4.88
C ILE A 91 -1.07 -28.46 -4.23
N ARG A 92 -0.40 -29.45 -4.82
CA ARG A 92 0.88 -29.97 -4.32
C ARG A 92 1.97 -29.81 -5.38
N ALA A 93 3.17 -29.43 -4.95
CA ALA A 93 4.32 -29.37 -5.83
C ALA A 93 4.77 -30.78 -6.25
N ASN A 94 5.04 -30.95 -7.55
CA ASN A 94 5.58 -32.15 -8.16
C ASN A 94 6.72 -31.77 -9.12
N GLY A 95 7.94 -31.68 -8.58
CA GLY A 95 9.09 -31.17 -9.34
C GLY A 95 8.90 -29.71 -9.75
N ASN A 96 8.81 -29.45 -11.05
CA ASN A 96 8.52 -28.11 -11.61
C ASN A 96 7.07 -27.96 -12.09
N ALA A 97 6.23 -28.96 -11.82
CA ALA A 97 4.81 -28.95 -12.10
C ALA A 97 4.03 -29.00 -10.79
N ILE A 98 2.73 -28.78 -10.86
CA ILE A 98 1.80 -28.98 -9.74
C ILE A 98 0.93 -30.21 -9.99
N ALA A 99 0.46 -30.81 -8.89
CA ALA A 99 -0.64 -31.77 -8.87
C ALA A 99 -1.84 -31.08 -8.20
N LEU A 100 -2.89 -30.84 -8.98
CA LEU A 100 -4.16 -30.27 -8.52
C LEU A 100 -5.15 -31.40 -8.25
N THR A 101 -5.53 -31.60 -7.00
CA THR A 101 -6.54 -32.59 -6.60
C THR A 101 -7.87 -31.92 -6.26
N MET A 102 -8.93 -32.29 -6.98
CA MET A 102 -10.28 -31.77 -6.83
C MET A 102 -11.28 -32.93 -6.87
N ALA A 103 -12.19 -33.02 -5.88
CA ALA A 103 -13.22 -34.06 -5.80
C ALA A 103 -12.69 -35.50 -6.04
N GLY A 104 -11.48 -35.80 -5.52
CA GLY A 104 -10.83 -37.11 -5.66
C GLY A 104 -10.11 -37.36 -6.99
N ARG A 105 -10.16 -36.43 -7.95
CA ARG A 105 -9.39 -36.49 -9.21
C ARG A 105 -8.15 -35.62 -9.12
N THR A 106 -7.02 -36.12 -9.62
CA THR A 106 -5.75 -35.37 -9.67
C THR A 106 -5.36 -35.08 -11.11
N VAL A 107 -5.05 -33.82 -11.40
CA VAL A 107 -4.58 -33.34 -12.69
C VAL A 107 -3.21 -32.70 -12.52
N HIS A 108 -2.29 -33.01 -13.42
CA HIS A 108 -0.97 -32.37 -13.47
C HIS A 108 -1.00 -31.16 -14.39
N SER A 109 -0.34 -30.08 -13.98
CA SER A 109 -0.26 -28.83 -14.73
C SER A 109 1.02 -28.06 -14.40
N ASP A 110 1.42 -27.13 -15.26
CA ASP A 110 2.48 -26.16 -14.99
C ASP A 110 2.07 -25.09 -13.96
N GLY A 111 0.77 -24.89 -13.74
CA GLY A 111 0.27 -23.94 -12.75
C GLY A 111 -1.26 -23.84 -12.64
N VAL A 112 -1.72 -23.12 -11.62
CA VAL A 112 -3.12 -22.71 -11.48
C VAL A 112 -3.21 -21.20 -11.49
N TRP A 113 -4.18 -20.65 -12.22
CA TRP A 113 -4.57 -19.24 -12.18
C TRP A 113 -5.94 -19.12 -11.51
N LEU A 114 -6.03 -18.22 -10.55
CA LEU A 114 -7.19 -18.01 -9.70
C LEU A 114 -7.70 -16.58 -9.85
N ALA A 115 -9.02 -16.44 -9.90
CA ALA A 115 -9.70 -15.15 -9.87
C ALA A 115 -10.99 -15.21 -9.04
N GLY A 116 -11.48 -14.06 -8.60
CA GLY A 116 -12.55 -13.94 -7.62
C GLY A 116 -12.05 -14.13 -6.18
N THR A 117 -12.97 -14.24 -5.23
CA THR A 117 -12.60 -14.44 -3.82
C THR A 117 -12.35 -15.92 -3.52
N PHE A 118 -11.21 -16.23 -2.90
CA PHE A 118 -10.86 -17.59 -2.46
C PHE A 118 -9.98 -17.56 -1.22
N THR A 119 -9.89 -18.68 -0.53
CA THR A 119 -9.06 -18.81 0.68
C THR A 119 -7.97 -19.85 0.49
N LEU A 120 -6.73 -19.45 0.74
CA LEU A 120 -5.57 -20.35 0.83
C LEU A 120 -5.31 -20.75 2.28
N THR A 121 -4.89 -21.99 2.49
CA THR A 121 -4.50 -22.51 3.80
C THR A 121 -3.24 -23.36 3.67
N ALA A 122 -2.18 -22.94 4.35
CA ALA A 122 -0.88 -23.63 4.41
C ALA A 122 -0.18 -23.26 5.74
N HIS A 123 0.75 -24.10 6.21
CA HIS A 123 1.59 -23.87 7.40
C HIS A 123 0.90 -23.28 8.65
N GLY A 124 -0.39 -23.58 8.86
CA GLY A 124 -1.18 -23.08 9.99
C GLY A 124 -1.84 -21.71 9.75
N GLU A 125 -1.59 -21.05 8.63
CA GLU A 125 -2.26 -19.81 8.22
C GLU A 125 -3.45 -20.05 7.29
N LYS A 126 -4.41 -19.13 7.35
CA LYS A 126 -5.60 -19.10 6.48
C LYS A 126 -5.84 -17.67 5.99
N ILE A 127 -5.68 -17.45 4.68
CA ILE A 127 -5.74 -16.13 4.06
C ILE A 127 -6.80 -16.11 2.96
N THR A 128 -7.74 -15.19 3.06
CA THR A 128 -8.72 -14.91 2.00
C THR A 128 -8.17 -13.82 1.08
N LEU A 129 -8.08 -14.15 -0.21
CA LEU A 129 -7.63 -13.26 -1.27
C LEU A 129 -8.81 -12.87 -2.15
N HIS A 130 -8.81 -11.61 -2.57
CA HIS A 130 -9.77 -11.03 -3.52
C HIS A 130 -9.12 -10.67 -4.86
N ASN A 131 -7.78 -10.69 -4.87
CA ASN A 131 -6.96 -10.37 -6.02
C ASN A 131 -6.64 -11.65 -6.81
N PRO A 132 -6.46 -11.55 -8.14
CA PRO A 132 -5.99 -12.67 -8.94
C PRO A 132 -4.69 -13.24 -8.40
N ALA A 133 -4.55 -14.57 -8.44
CA ALA A 133 -3.32 -15.24 -8.03
C ALA A 133 -2.91 -16.32 -9.02
N THR A 134 -1.62 -16.65 -9.03
CA THR A 134 -1.05 -17.77 -9.76
C THR A 134 -0.25 -18.64 -8.81
N ILE A 135 -0.41 -19.96 -8.93
CA ILE A 135 0.32 -20.95 -8.13
C ILE A 135 1.06 -21.86 -9.10
N THR A 136 2.38 -21.84 -9.03
CA THR A 136 3.28 -22.71 -9.82
C THR A 136 4.17 -23.52 -8.88
N ALA A 137 5.03 -24.38 -9.43
CA ALA A 137 6.02 -25.11 -8.64
C ALA A 137 7.42 -25.00 -9.25
N ARG A 138 8.44 -25.00 -8.40
CA ARG A 138 9.85 -25.05 -8.79
C ARG A 138 10.63 -25.87 -7.79
N ARG A 139 11.37 -26.87 -8.27
CA ARG A 139 12.22 -27.74 -7.43
C ARG A 139 11.46 -28.33 -6.22
N GLY A 140 10.20 -28.70 -6.42
CA GLY A 140 9.36 -29.31 -5.40
C GLY A 140 8.77 -28.34 -4.36
N LEU A 141 8.89 -27.04 -4.59
CA LEU A 141 8.29 -25.98 -3.77
C LEU A 141 7.23 -25.23 -4.56
N LEU A 142 6.17 -24.79 -3.90
CA LEU A 142 5.16 -23.92 -4.49
C LEU A 142 5.66 -22.48 -4.58
N VAL A 143 5.28 -21.78 -5.65
CA VAL A 143 5.47 -20.35 -5.81
C VAL A 143 4.10 -19.74 -6.02
N ILE A 144 3.64 -18.99 -5.02
CA ILE A 144 2.34 -18.32 -4.99
C ILE A 144 2.57 -16.84 -5.29
N VAL A 145 1.87 -16.31 -6.29
CA VAL A 145 2.00 -14.93 -6.75
C VAL A 145 0.63 -14.29 -6.79
N VAL A 146 0.45 -13.16 -6.12
CA VAL A 146 -0.81 -12.40 -6.10
C VAL A 146 -0.61 -11.10 -6.87
N THR A 147 -1.47 -10.83 -7.86
CA THR A 147 -1.44 -9.60 -8.65
C THR A 147 -2.40 -8.58 -8.04
N MET A 148 -1.91 -7.44 -7.57
CA MET A 148 -2.72 -6.41 -6.92
C MET A 148 -2.42 -5.00 -7.43
N PRO A 149 -3.36 -4.04 -7.31
CA PRO A 149 -3.09 -2.64 -7.60
C PRO A 149 -1.94 -2.09 -6.75
N VAL A 150 -1.16 -1.16 -7.31
CA VAL A 150 -0.04 -0.52 -6.60
C VAL A 150 -0.50 0.10 -5.29
N GLU A 151 -1.59 0.87 -5.31
CA GLU A 151 -2.08 1.55 -4.11
C GLU A 151 -2.55 0.56 -3.03
N SER A 152 -3.13 -0.58 -3.42
CA SER A 152 -3.45 -1.67 -2.49
C SER A 152 -2.20 -2.30 -1.86
N TYR A 153 -1.10 -2.40 -2.61
CA TYR A 153 0.17 -2.87 -2.08
C TYR A 153 0.78 -1.86 -1.10
N VAL A 154 0.83 -0.58 -1.49
CA VAL A 154 1.37 0.51 -0.66
C VAL A 154 0.63 0.59 0.67
N GLU A 155 -0.70 0.61 0.66
CA GLU A 155 -1.51 0.61 1.89
C GLU A 155 -1.12 -0.55 2.82
N ARG A 156 -1.01 -1.78 2.28
CA ARG A 156 -0.71 -2.98 3.06
C ARG A 156 0.68 -2.95 3.65
N VAL A 157 1.68 -2.53 2.89
CA VAL A 157 3.06 -2.40 3.38
C VAL A 157 3.14 -1.31 4.45
N VAL A 158 2.55 -0.13 4.22
CA VAL A 158 2.52 0.95 5.23
C VAL A 158 1.83 0.48 6.52
N ALA A 159 0.75 -0.30 6.42
CA ALA A 159 0.08 -0.87 7.58
C ALA A 159 0.93 -1.94 8.30
N SER A 160 1.76 -2.69 7.58
CA SER A 160 2.60 -3.76 8.11
C SER A 160 3.90 -3.24 8.74
N GLU A 161 4.48 -2.19 8.15
CA GLU A 161 5.77 -1.60 8.53
C GLU A 161 5.64 -0.51 9.60
N SER A 162 4.46 0.11 9.75
CA SER A 162 4.27 1.21 10.71
C SER A 162 4.02 0.75 12.15
N GLY A 163 4.53 1.53 13.10
CA GLY A 163 4.35 1.35 14.54
C GLY A 163 3.42 2.37 15.18
N LEU A 164 3.21 2.26 16.49
CA LEU A 164 2.34 3.17 17.25
C LEU A 164 2.85 4.62 17.31
N ALA A 165 4.16 4.83 17.17
CA ALA A 165 4.76 6.17 17.16
C ALA A 165 4.51 6.92 15.84
N ASP A 166 4.12 6.21 14.77
CA ASP A 166 3.86 6.80 13.46
C ASP A 166 2.53 7.55 13.41
N SER A 167 2.58 8.73 12.82
CA SER A 167 1.44 9.63 12.63
C SER A 167 1.31 10.04 11.16
N GLU A 168 0.32 10.87 10.83
CA GLU A 168 -0.03 11.21 9.45
C GLU A 168 1.17 11.61 8.58
N ALA A 169 2.04 12.51 9.06
CA ALA A 169 3.18 12.97 8.28
C ALA A 169 4.24 11.88 8.04
N SER A 170 4.55 11.04 9.04
CA SER A 170 5.51 9.94 8.88
C SER A 170 4.95 8.83 7.99
N LEU A 171 3.65 8.54 8.09
CA LEU A 171 2.97 7.57 7.24
C LEU A 171 2.89 8.03 5.78
N ARG A 172 2.63 9.32 5.52
CA ARG A 172 2.67 9.87 4.14
C ARG A 172 4.06 9.77 3.53
N ALA A 173 5.11 10.12 4.28
CA ALA A 173 6.49 9.95 3.84
C ALA A 173 6.81 8.46 3.57
N LEU A 174 6.38 7.56 4.46
CA LEU A 174 6.55 6.12 4.27
C LEU A 174 5.80 5.61 3.04
N ALA A 175 4.56 6.04 2.78
CA ALA A 175 3.79 5.65 1.60
C ALA A 175 4.50 6.02 0.29
N ILE A 176 5.04 7.23 0.20
CA ILE A 176 5.81 7.69 -0.96
C ILE A 176 7.08 6.85 -1.14
N VAL A 177 7.83 6.59 -0.05
CA VAL A 177 9.03 5.75 -0.10
C VAL A 177 8.69 4.33 -0.51
N VAL A 178 7.62 3.77 0.05
CA VAL A 178 7.16 2.41 -0.25
C VAL A 178 6.80 2.28 -1.73
N ARG A 179 6.04 3.23 -2.27
CA ARG A 179 5.68 3.27 -3.69
C ARG A 179 6.89 3.42 -4.59
N SER A 180 7.82 4.30 -4.22
CA SER A 180 9.06 4.55 -4.96
C SER A 180 9.94 3.30 -5.02
N PHE A 181 10.06 2.58 -3.90
CA PHE A 181 10.76 1.30 -3.84
C PHE A 181 10.08 0.27 -4.74
N ALA A 182 8.78 0.03 -4.55
CA ALA A 182 8.02 -1.00 -5.24
C ALA A 182 8.01 -0.86 -6.77
N LEU A 183 8.12 0.38 -7.23
CA LEU A 183 8.14 0.73 -8.63
C LEU A 183 9.54 0.99 -9.18
N HIS A 184 10.59 0.85 -8.36
CA HIS A 184 11.95 0.86 -8.87
C HIS A 184 12.24 -0.40 -9.71
N GLU A 185 13.42 -0.48 -10.34
CA GLU A 185 13.80 -1.64 -11.17
C GLU A 185 13.75 -2.99 -10.43
N ALA A 186 13.98 -4.09 -11.15
CA ALA A 186 13.78 -5.46 -10.67
C ALA A 186 14.45 -5.76 -9.30
N HIS A 187 13.66 -6.30 -8.37
CA HIS A 187 14.09 -6.66 -7.01
C HIS A 187 14.74 -8.06 -6.92
N GLY A 188 15.28 -8.60 -8.02
CA GLY A 188 15.99 -9.90 -8.00
C GLY A 188 15.08 -11.14 -7.98
N HIS A 189 13.80 -10.99 -8.33
CA HIS A 189 12.85 -12.09 -8.42
C HIS A 189 12.58 -12.46 -9.88
N ALA A 190 12.53 -13.77 -10.19
CA ALA A 190 12.29 -14.25 -11.55
C ALA A 190 10.80 -14.32 -11.92
N ASN A 191 9.92 -14.61 -10.95
CA ASN A 191 8.53 -14.99 -11.20
C ASN A 191 7.51 -13.92 -10.76
N TYR A 192 7.95 -12.94 -9.99
CA TYR A 192 7.14 -11.90 -9.38
C TYR A 192 8.01 -10.65 -9.21
N ASP A 193 7.39 -9.54 -8.83
CA ASP A 193 8.04 -8.23 -8.80
C ASP A 193 8.62 -7.93 -7.41
N LEU A 194 7.88 -8.28 -6.35
CA LEU A 194 8.23 -8.04 -4.95
C LEU A 194 7.90 -9.28 -4.11
N CYS A 195 8.65 -9.52 -3.02
CA CYS A 195 8.26 -10.48 -1.99
C CYS A 195 7.55 -9.81 -0.81
N ASP A 196 6.95 -10.62 0.06
CA ASP A 196 6.23 -10.20 1.27
C ASP A 196 7.10 -10.14 2.54
N SER A 197 8.42 -10.23 2.38
CA SER A 197 9.40 -10.24 3.46
C SER A 197 10.33 -9.02 3.43
N THR A 198 11.15 -8.88 4.46
CA THR A 198 12.12 -7.78 4.62
C THR A 198 13.23 -7.75 3.56
N HIS A 199 13.31 -8.75 2.68
CA HIS A 199 14.12 -8.68 1.46
C HIS A 199 13.61 -7.58 0.51
N CYS A 200 12.28 -7.43 0.40
CA CYS A 200 11.65 -6.30 -0.29
C CYS A 200 11.05 -5.37 0.75
N GLN A 201 9.81 -5.65 1.17
CA GLN A 201 9.05 -4.87 2.14
C GLN A 201 8.10 -5.83 2.85
N LEU A 202 7.96 -5.69 4.17
CA LEU A 202 7.09 -6.54 4.95
C LEU A 202 5.63 -6.31 4.54
N LEU A 203 4.96 -7.40 4.17
CA LEU A 203 3.54 -7.37 3.84
C LEU A 203 2.81 -8.47 4.61
N HIS A 204 1.94 -8.09 5.54
CA HIS A 204 1.06 -9.01 6.24
C HIS A 204 -0.22 -9.25 5.44
N TRP A 205 -0.42 -10.46 4.93
CA TRP A 205 -1.57 -10.81 4.09
C TRP A 205 -2.92 -10.69 4.80
N SER A 206 -2.96 -11.00 6.10
CA SER A 206 -4.13 -10.81 6.98
C SER A 206 -4.48 -9.33 7.20
N GLY A 207 -3.54 -8.43 6.87
CA GLY A 207 -3.60 -6.99 7.14
C GLY A 207 -3.27 -6.65 8.59
N ASN A 208 -3.26 -5.36 8.90
CA ASN A 208 -3.09 -4.85 10.25
C ASN A 208 -4.31 -4.01 10.63
N GLY A 209 -5.20 -4.57 11.46
CA GLY A 209 -6.47 -3.91 11.81
C GLY A 209 -6.28 -2.60 12.60
N GLU A 210 -5.22 -2.48 13.38
CA GLU A 210 -4.93 -1.29 14.19
C GLU A 210 -4.35 -0.15 13.35
N ARG A 211 -3.56 -0.49 12.31
CA ARG A 211 -2.89 0.50 11.45
C ARG A 211 -3.59 0.75 10.12
N GLY A 212 -4.51 -0.13 9.71
CA GLY A 212 -5.11 -0.12 8.37
C GLY A 212 -5.74 1.21 7.98
N LEU A 213 -6.54 1.83 8.85
CA LEU A 213 -7.18 3.12 8.55
C LEU A 213 -6.16 4.26 8.36
N ALA A 214 -5.13 4.32 9.22
CA ALA A 214 -4.11 5.35 9.14
C ALA A 214 -3.23 5.16 7.88
N ALA A 215 -2.90 3.91 7.56
CA ALA A 215 -2.17 3.56 6.35
C ALA A 215 -2.96 3.88 5.08
N HIS A 216 -4.26 3.56 5.05
CA HIS A 216 -5.16 3.89 3.95
C HIS A 216 -5.20 5.39 3.67
N LYS A 217 -5.44 6.21 4.70
CA LYS A 217 -5.43 7.67 4.58
C LYS A 217 -4.10 8.23 4.05
N ALA A 218 -2.98 7.67 4.49
CA ALA A 218 -1.65 8.10 4.04
C ALA A 218 -1.38 7.69 2.58
N ALA A 219 -1.75 6.45 2.20
CA ALA A 219 -1.62 5.97 0.83
C ALA A 219 -2.48 6.80 -0.13
N LEU A 220 -3.76 7.00 0.20
CA LEU A 220 -4.71 7.79 -0.59
C LEU A 220 -4.25 9.25 -0.76
N ALA A 221 -3.85 9.90 0.33
CA ALA A 221 -3.39 11.29 0.30
C ALA A 221 -2.11 11.49 -0.53
N THR A 222 -1.36 10.43 -0.81
CA THR A 222 -0.11 10.45 -1.60
C THR A 222 -0.21 9.56 -2.83
N ALA A 223 -1.42 9.21 -3.27
CA ALA A 223 -1.62 8.27 -4.37
C ALA A 223 -0.93 8.77 -5.64
N GLY A 224 -0.18 7.88 -6.31
CA GLY A 224 0.63 8.23 -7.47
C GLY A 224 1.89 9.08 -7.18
N GLU A 225 2.19 9.47 -5.94
CA GLU A 225 3.43 10.21 -5.63
C GLU A 225 4.61 9.25 -5.39
N THR A 226 5.73 9.55 -6.05
CA THR A 226 7.02 8.88 -5.90
C THR A 226 8.15 9.89 -5.71
N LEU A 227 9.31 9.43 -5.24
CA LEU A 227 10.54 10.22 -5.14
C LEU A 227 11.24 10.26 -6.49
N TRP A 228 11.76 11.43 -6.84
CA TRP A 228 12.51 11.68 -8.06
C TRP A 228 13.81 12.41 -7.78
N PHE A 229 14.86 12.02 -8.47
CA PHE A 229 16.16 12.68 -8.43
C PHE A 229 16.66 12.88 -9.86
N HIS A 230 16.96 14.13 -10.23
CA HIS A 230 17.46 14.51 -11.56
C HIS A 230 16.63 13.93 -12.73
N GLY A 231 15.30 13.91 -12.59
CA GLY A 231 14.38 13.45 -13.65
C GLY A 231 14.21 11.94 -13.76
N GLN A 232 14.73 11.16 -12.80
CA GLN A 232 14.52 9.71 -12.70
C GLN A 232 13.86 9.35 -11.36
N ARG A 233 13.05 8.29 -11.34
CA ARG A 233 12.51 7.72 -10.11
C ARG A 233 13.66 7.33 -9.19
N ALA A 234 13.69 7.92 -8.00
CA ALA A 234 14.74 7.71 -7.03
C ALA A 234 14.60 6.34 -6.36
N LEU A 235 15.74 5.71 -6.09
CA LEU A 235 15.81 4.50 -5.27
C LEU A 235 15.53 4.88 -3.81
N ALA A 236 14.51 4.27 -3.21
CA ALA A 236 14.03 4.66 -1.89
C ALA A 236 14.10 3.50 -0.90
N TYR A 237 15.14 3.47 -0.05
CA TYR A 237 15.22 2.51 1.05
C TYR A 237 14.65 3.11 2.35
N PHE A 238 14.22 2.25 3.26
CA PHE A 238 13.83 2.64 4.61
C PHE A 238 14.14 1.51 5.59
N GLY A 239 14.25 1.85 6.87
CA GLY A 239 14.42 0.87 7.93
C GLY A 239 13.99 1.40 9.29
N LYS A 240 13.87 0.47 10.25
CA LYS A 240 13.32 0.73 11.59
C LYS A 240 14.08 1.83 12.33
N ASP A 241 15.39 1.68 12.49
CA ASP A 241 16.20 2.54 13.35
C ASP A 241 17.63 2.66 12.84
N CYS A 242 18.05 3.87 12.42
CA CYS A 242 19.39 4.11 11.88
C CYS A 242 20.48 4.15 12.96
N GLY A 243 20.14 4.15 14.25
CA GLY A 243 21.10 4.23 15.36
C GLY A 243 21.71 5.63 15.55
N GLY A 244 21.09 6.66 14.96
CA GLY A 244 21.52 8.07 15.03
C GLY A 244 22.36 8.56 13.83
N SER A 245 22.60 7.72 12.83
CA SER A 245 23.17 8.13 11.53
C SER A 245 22.67 7.19 10.45
N THR A 246 22.23 7.75 9.31
CA THR A 246 22.04 6.93 8.11
C THR A 246 23.39 6.50 7.54
N ALA A 247 23.36 5.49 6.67
CA ALA A 247 24.49 4.99 5.91
C ALA A 247 24.19 5.11 4.41
N SER A 248 25.25 5.22 3.60
CA SER A 248 25.11 5.11 2.15
C SER A 248 25.04 3.65 1.69
N PRO A 249 24.40 3.35 0.54
CA PRO A 249 24.27 1.98 0.04
C PRO A 249 25.59 1.20 -0.06
N ASP A 250 26.68 1.85 -0.48
CA ASP A 250 28.00 1.27 -0.66
C ASP A 250 28.74 0.93 0.65
N GLU A 251 28.23 1.41 1.79
CA GLU A 251 28.68 0.97 3.11
C GLU A 251 28.03 -0.35 3.55
N ILE A 252 26.86 -0.68 3.00
CA ILE A 252 26.07 -1.84 3.45
C ILE A 252 26.20 -3.00 2.47
N TRP A 253 25.99 -2.74 1.17
CA TRP A 253 25.94 -3.79 0.17
C TRP A 253 27.22 -3.81 -0.67
N PRO A 254 27.97 -4.93 -0.74
CA PRO A 254 29.31 -4.99 -1.36
C PRO A 254 29.42 -4.53 -2.82
N ARG A 255 28.29 -4.53 -3.56
CA ARG A 255 28.23 -4.15 -4.99
C ARG A 255 27.42 -2.88 -5.23
N ALA A 256 26.90 -2.25 -4.18
CA ALA A 256 26.20 -1.00 -4.33
C ALA A 256 27.19 0.13 -4.61
N LYS A 257 26.75 1.09 -5.41
CA LYS A 257 27.48 2.32 -5.70
C LYS A 257 26.97 3.43 -4.79
N LEU A 258 27.79 4.46 -4.64
CA LEU A 258 27.34 5.70 -4.00
C LEU A 258 26.12 6.25 -4.74
N VAL A 259 25.08 6.61 -3.97
CA VAL A 259 23.87 7.26 -4.47
C VAL A 259 23.79 8.64 -3.81
N PRO A 260 23.90 9.75 -4.57
CA PRO A 260 24.05 11.10 -4.00
C PRO A 260 22.96 11.52 -3.01
N TYR A 261 21.73 11.08 -3.25
CA TYR A 261 20.56 11.37 -2.40
C TYR A 261 20.31 10.30 -1.33
N LEU A 262 21.24 9.36 -1.11
CA LEU A 262 21.24 8.42 0.02
C LEU A 262 22.58 8.52 0.77
N PRO A 263 22.89 9.68 1.38
CA PRO A 263 24.17 9.87 2.04
C PRO A 263 24.24 9.19 3.41
N SER A 264 25.47 8.95 3.83
CA SER A 264 25.82 8.74 5.23
C SER A 264 25.75 10.06 5.97
N GLN A 265 24.81 10.22 6.92
CA GLN A 265 24.62 11.49 7.61
C GLN A 265 24.00 11.34 9.00
N PRO A 266 24.30 12.27 9.94
CA PRO A 266 23.70 12.27 11.27
C PRO A 266 22.17 12.39 11.23
N ASP A 267 21.51 11.64 12.10
CA ASP A 267 20.07 11.71 12.33
C ASP A 267 19.80 12.05 13.79
N ARG A 268 19.68 13.36 14.06
CA ARG A 268 19.39 13.88 15.39
C ARG A 268 17.98 13.50 15.88
N PHE A 269 17.06 13.17 14.99
CA PHE A 269 15.69 12.85 15.34
C PHE A 269 15.60 11.40 15.84
N CYS A 270 16.27 10.47 15.16
CA CYS A 270 16.44 9.10 15.64
C CYS A 270 17.15 9.03 17.00
N ALA A 271 18.14 9.91 17.22
CA ALA A 271 18.92 9.97 18.45
C ALA A 271 18.25 10.76 19.61
N ALA A 272 17.11 11.41 19.38
CA ALA A 272 16.51 12.37 20.33
C ALA A 272 16.13 11.73 21.67
N ASP A 273 15.50 10.55 21.64
CA ASP A 273 15.04 9.82 22.82
C ASP A 273 16.03 8.74 23.29
N GLY A 274 17.32 8.97 23.01
CA GLY A 274 18.37 8.00 23.26
C GLY A 274 18.61 7.02 22.10
N ARG A 275 19.84 6.51 22.03
CA ARG A 275 20.25 5.54 21.01
C ARG A 275 19.71 4.17 21.37
N SER A 276 19.13 3.47 20.39
CA SER A 276 18.64 2.11 20.57
C SER A 276 19.83 1.15 20.58
N GLU A 277 20.45 1.01 21.75
CA GLU A 277 21.58 0.12 21.98
C GLU A 277 21.12 -1.33 22.20
N TRP A 278 21.97 -2.27 21.80
CA TRP A 278 21.73 -3.69 21.99
C TRP A 278 23.04 -4.41 22.30
N ALA A 279 22.92 -5.55 22.99
CA ALA A 279 24.02 -6.45 23.26
C ALA A 279 23.62 -7.88 22.90
N SER A 280 24.59 -8.67 22.46
CA SER A 280 24.38 -10.06 22.07
C SER A 280 25.63 -10.88 22.32
N GLU A 281 25.46 -12.06 22.89
CA GLU A 281 26.54 -13.03 23.11
C GLU A 281 26.28 -14.24 22.22
N ILE A 282 27.24 -14.59 21.37
CA ILE A 282 27.13 -15.74 20.46
C ILE A 282 28.35 -16.63 20.67
N THR A 283 28.13 -17.92 20.90
CA THR A 283 29.26 -18.85 21.06
C THR A 283 29.97 -19.06 19.73
N HIS A 284 31.27 -19.35 19.79
CA HIS A 284 32.06 -19.59 18.59
C HIS A 284 31.55 -20.78 17.74
N PRO A 285 31.08 -21.90 18.33
CA PRO A 285 30.46 -22.98 17.55
C PRO A 285 29.16 -22.56 16.84
N GLU A 286 28.27 -21.83 17.52
CA GLU A 286 27.03 -21.32 16.90
C GLU A 286 27.33 -20.38 15.74
N LEU A 287 28.28 -19.45 15.95
CA LEU A 287 28.67 -18.49 14.94
C LEU A 287 29.31 -19.17 13.73
N THR A 288 30.19 -20.15 13.98
CA THR A 288 30.81 -20.96 12.92
C THR A 288 29.76 -21.72 12.11
N ALA A 289 28.78 -22.34 12.77
CA ALA A 289 27.72 -23.07 12.10
C ALA A 289 26.84 -22.15 11.23
N ALA A 290 26.50 -20.96 11.72
CA ALA A 290 25.75 -19.97 10.97
C ALA A 290 26.50 -19.52 9.70
N LEU A 291 27.80 -19.22 9.83
CA LEU A 291 28.62 -18.78 8.68
C LEU A 291 28.88 -19.90 7.67
N ALA A 292 29.02 -21.15 8.13
CA ALA A 292 29.24 -22.30 7.26
C ALA A 292 28.03 -22.59 6.36
N THR A 293 26.80 -22.44 6.89
CA THR A 293 25.55 -22.61 6.12
C THR A 293 25.48 -21.68 4.90
N HIS A 294 26.08 -20.50 5.01
CA HIS A 294 26.12 -19.49 3.95
C HIS A 294 27.43 -19.53 3.14
N GLY A 295 28.32 -20.49 3.40
CA GLY A 295 29.61 -20.61 2.72
C GLY A 295 30.59 -19.47 3.02
N LEU A 296 30.37 -18.72 4.11
CA LEU A 296 31.19 -17.57 4.48
C LEU A 296 32.44 -17.97 5.27
N ALA A 297 32.36 -19.02 6.10
CA ALA A 297 33.50 -19.53 6.85
C ALA A 297 33.33 -21.02 7.19
N ALA A 298 34.41 -21.78 7.09
CA ALA A 298 34.47 -23.17 7.58
C ALA A 298 35.05 -23.22 9.01
N PRO A 299 34.84 -24.31 9.78
CA PRO A 299 35.46 -24.47 11.08
C PRO A 299 36.99 -24.31 11.04
N GLY A 300 37.56 -23.65 12.06
CA GLY A 300 39.01 -23.50 12.21
C GLY A 300 39.49 -22.07 12.43
N TRP A 301 38.67 -21.06 12.14
CA TRP A 301 38.96 -19.67 12.52
C TRP A 301 38.86 -19.48 14.04
N GLN A 302 39.47 -18.43 14.58
CA GLN A 302 39.51 -18.16 16.03
C GLN A 302 39.19 -16.71 16.37
N ASN A 303 39.61 -15.75 15.55
CA ASN A 303 39.43 -14.33 15.84
C ASN A 303 38.45 -13.69 14.86
N LEU A 304 37.60 -12.82 15.40
CA LEU A 304 36.69 -11.97 14.64
C LEU A 304 36.94 -10.52 15.03
N THR A 305 37.21 -9.66 14.05
CA THR A 305 37.40 -8.22 14.24
C THR A 305 36.72 -7.42 13.14
N VAL A 306 36.42 -6.16 13.40
CA VAL A 306 35.96 -5.23 12.36
C VAL A 306 37.18 -4.75 11.57
N ALA A 307 37.23 -5.06 10.28
CA ALA A 307 38.35 -4.72 9.41
C ALA A 307 38.21 -3.30 8.85
N ARG A 308 37.00 -2.94 8.41
CA ARG A 308 36.69 -1.62 7.86
C ARG A 308 35.37 -1.11 8.37
N ARG A 309 35.35 0.18 8.73
CA ARG A 309 34.12 0.95 8.97
C ARG A 309 33.82 1.89 7.82
N GLY A 310 32.54 2.13 7.59
CA GLY A 310 32.06 3.15 6.67
C GLY A 310 31.99 4.51 7.37
N GLN A 311 31.63 5.56 6.62
CA GLN A 311 31.45 6.92 7.15
C GLN A 311 30.39 6.98 8.25
N SER A 312 29.37 6.13 8.18
CA SER A 312 28.33 5.99 9.20
C SER A 312 28.88 5.43 10.50
N GLY A 313 30.05 4.78 10.49
CA GLY A 313 30.60 4.03 11.62
C GLY A 313 30.19 2.55 11.65
N ARG A 314 29.32 2.11 10.72
CA ARG A 314 28.96 0.70 10.56
C ARG A 314 30.14 -0.13 10.10
N ALA A 315 30.22 -1.37 10.56
CA ALA A 315 31.14 -2.34 10.00
C ALA A 315 30.73 -2.62 8.56
N VAL A 316 31.71 -2.57 7.64
CA VAL A 316 31.49 -2.93 6.23
C VAL A 316 32.14 -4.25 5.90
N THR A 317 33.36 -4.46 6.38
CA THR A 317 34.05 -5.75 6.28
C THR A 317 34.50 -6.22 7.66
N LEU A 318 34.39 -7.53 7.87
CA LEU A 318 34.85 -8.23 9.05
C LEU A 318 36.04 -9.10 8.67
N LYS A 319 36.96 -9.29 9.61
CA LYS A 319 38.13 -10.15 9.45
C LYS A 319 38.04 -11.35 10.39
N LEU A 320 37.96 -12.53 9.80
CA LEU A 320 38.03 -13.84 10.44
C LEU A 320 39.43 -14.39 10.24
N ASP A 321 40.32 -14.17 11.21
CA ASP A 321 41.76 -14.36 11.10
C ASP A 321 42.38 -13.72 9.84
N ALA A 322 42.62 -14.49 8.77
CA ALA A 322 43.16 -14.00 7.50
C ALA A 322 42.08 -13.74 6.42
N MET A 323 40.85 -14.17 6.67
CA MET A 323 39.74 -14.07 5.72
C MET A 323 38.94 -12.79 5.96
N GLU A 324 38.55 -12.10 4.88
CA GLU A 324 37.64 -10.97 4.95
C GLU A 324 36.27 -11.34 4.37
N ILE A 325 35.21 -10.95 5.08
CA ILE A 325 33.82 -11.14 4.67
C ILE A 325 33.03 -9.84 4.79
N SER A 326 31.92 -9.72 4.05
CA SER A 326 30.99 -8.60 4.22
C SER A 326 30.31 -8.66 5.58
N ALA A 327 30.20 -7.50 6.24
CA ALA A 327 29.45 -7.38 7.49
C ALA A 327 27.93 -7.60 7.30
N ASP A 328 27.38 -7.26 6.13
CA ASP A 328 25.96 -7.53 5.84
C ASP A 328 25.73 -9.01 5.55
N GLU A 329 26.61 -9.68 4.80
CA GLU A 329 26.49 -11.14 4.59
C GLU A 329 26.61 -11.90 5.92
N PHE A 330 27.53 -11.47 6.80
CA PHE A 330 27.62 -11.96 8.18
C PHE A 330 26.30 -11.77 8.94
N ARG A 331 25.71 -10.55 8.89
CA ARG A 331 24.47 -10.22 9.57
C ARG A 331 23.30 -11.07 9.05
N LEU A 332 23.20 -11.26 7.74
CA LEU A 332 22.18 -12.11 7.10
C LEU A 332 22.35 -13.57 7.54
N ALA A 333 23.57 -14.10 7.50
CA ALA A 333 23.84 -15.49 7.91
C ALA A 333 23.49 -15.76 9.37
N VAL A 334 23.87 -14.85 10.27
CA VAL A 334 23.50 -14.92 11.69
C VAL A 334 21.99 -14.75 11.88
N GLY A 335 21.36 -13.82 11.16
CA GLY A 335 19.92 -13.56 11.24
C GLY A 335 19.06 -14.75 10.82
N GLU A 336 19.41 -15.39 9.69
CA GLU A 336 18.71 -16.57 9.17
C GLU A 336 18.94 -17.82 10.02
N SER A 337 20.16 -17.99 10.56
CA SER A 337 20.51 -19.19 11.34
C SER A 337 20.12 -19.12 12.81
N LEU A 338 20.29 -17.95 13.45
CA LEU A 338 20.19 -17.78 14.90
C LEU A 338 19.09 -16.77 15.32
N GLY A 339 18.48 -16.07 14.37
CA GLY A 339 17.43 -15.09 14.60
C GLY A 339 17.88 -13.64 14.39
N TRP A 340 16.99 -12.83 13.79
CA TRP A 340 17.25 -11.44 13.41
C TRP A 340 17.49 -10.47 14.58
N ASN A 341 17.19 -10.87 15.82
CA ASN A 341 17.48 -10.12 17.03
C ASN A 341 18.92 -10.30 17.53
N ARG A 342 19.68 -11.27 17.00
CA ARG A 342 21.05 -11.56 17.46
C ARG A 342 22.06 -10.53 17.00
N ILE A 343 21.93 -10.03 15.76
CA ILE A 343 22.72 -8.91 15.22
C ILE A 343 21.73 -7.95 14.50
N PRO A 344 21.06 -7.06 15.24
CA PRO A 344 20.03 -6.17 14.67
C PRO A 344 20.52 -5.21 13.58
N SER A 345 21.81 -4.85 13.59
CA SER A 345 22.42 -3.96 12.60
C SER A 345 23.91 -4.23 12.45
N THR A 346 24.54 -3.71 11.38
CA THR A 346 26.01 -3.74 11.19
C THR A 346 26.75 -2.68 12.01
N TRP A 347 26.06 -1.92 12.87
CA TRP A 347 26.68 -0.98 13.80
C TRP A 347 26.98 -1.66 15.13
N PHE A 348 28.13 -2.31 15.20
CA PHE A 348 28.58 -2.95 16.43
C PHE A 348 30.09 -2.87 16.62
N GLU A 349 30.49 -3.08 17.86
CA GLU A 349 31.79 -3.55 18.29
C GLU A 349 31.68 -5.04 18.64
N VAL A 350 32.77 -5.78 18.47
CA VAL A 350 32.84 -7.21 18.81
C VAL A 350 34.12 -7.47 19.59
N SER A 351 34.01 -8.28 20.65
CA SER A 351 35.16 -8.77 21.42
C SER A 351 35.02 -10.25 21.69
N ARG A 352 36.15 -10.95 21.85
CA ARG A 352 36.15 -12.38 22.19
C ARG A 352 36.34 -12.55 23.70
N GLN A 353 35.50 -13.36 24.32
CA GLN A 353 35.60 -13.76 25.72
C GLN A 353 35.61 -15.28 25.82
N GLY A 354 36.80 -15.89 25.89
CA GLY A 354 36.94 -17.35 25.87
C GLY A 354 36.38 -17.94 24.57
N ASP A 355 35.30 -18.72 24.67
CA ASP A 355 34.64 -19.39 23.53
C ASP A 355 33.39 -18.64 23.01
N ARG A 356 33.20 -17.38 23.39
CA ARG A 356 32.09 -16.54 22.89
C ARG A 356 32.58 -15.21 22.31
N PHE A 357 31.73 -14.63 21.47
CA PHE A 357 31.86 -13.28 20.96
C PHE A 357 30.76 -12.40 21.54
N ASP A 358 31.18 -11.31 22.18
CA ASP A 358 30.31 -10.32 22.79
C ASP A 358 30.19 -9.14 21.83
N PHE A 359 28.97 -8.88 21.38
CA PHE A 359 28.62 -7.80 20.47
C PHE A 359 27.89 -6.70 21.23
N HIS A 360 28.31 -5.46 21.01
CA HIS A 360 27.62 -4.27 21.49
C HIS A 360 27.38 -3.34 20.32
N GLY A 361 26.12 -2.98 20.07
CA GLY A 361 25.76 -2.23 18.90
C GLY A 361 24.57 -1.31 19.11
N ARG A 362 24.16 -0.66 18.02
CA ARG A 362 23.00 0.23 18.02
C ARG A 362 22.21 0.20 16.72
N GLY A 363 20.98 0.71 16.78
CA GLY A 363 20.05 0.73 15.66
C GLY A 363 19.55 -0.66 15.25
N TRP A 364 18.65 -0.69 14.28
CA TRP A 364 17.97 -1.88 13.79
C TRP A 364 17.69 -1.74 12.30
N GLY A 365 18.24 -2.64 11.51
CA GLY A 365 18.17 -2.64 10.04
C GLY A 365 19.44 -2.09 9.38
N HIS A 366 19.39 -1.95 8.06
CA HIS A 366 20.54 -1.52 7.26
C HIS A 366 20.91 -0.03 7.47
N GLY A 367 19.95 0.81 7.83
CA GLY A 367 20.18 2.23 8.12
C GLY A 367 20.37 3.12 6.88
N VAL A 368 19.93 2.66 5.71
CA VAL A 368 20.00 3.41 4.43
C VAL A 368 18.64 4.05 4.15
N GLY A 369 18.63 5.33 3.75
CA GLY A 369 17.40 6.06 3.44
C GLY A 369 16.58 6.43 4.67
N LEU A 370 15.25 6.29 4.60
CA LEU A 370 14.33 6.76 5.64
C LEU A 370 14.45 5.95 6.94
N CYS A 371 14.76 6.63 8.04
CA CYS A 371 14.66 6.05 9.38
C CYS A 371 13.24 6.21 9.92
N GLN A 372 12.51 5.12 10.14
CA GLN A 372 11.13 5.16 10.64
C GLN A 372 11.03 5.80 12.02
N LYS A 373 11.93 5.43 12.96
CA LYS A 373 12.00 6.07 14.29
C LYS A 373 12.22 7.59 14.18
N GLY A 374 13.18 8.02 13.36
CA GLY A 374 13.46 9.44 13.20
C GLY A 374 12.32 10.18 12.48
N ALA A 375 11.68 9.56 11.47
CA ALA A 375 10.51 10.11 10.78
C ALA A 375 9.32 10.30 11.74
N ALA A 376 9.07 9.34 12.63
CA ALA A 376 8.04 9.44 13.65
C ALA A 376 8.32 10.62 14.62
N VAL A 377 9.56 10.77 15.09
CA VAL A 377 9.97 11.91 15.93
C VAL A 377 9.80 13.25 15.19
N MET A 378 10.19 13.31 13.92
CA MET A 378 9.99 14.51 13.09
C MET A 378 8.50 14.86 12.98
N ALA A 379 7.64 13.88 12.72
CA ALA A 379 6.20 14.09 12.64
C ALA A 379 5.60 14.56 13.98
N GLN A 380 6.04 13.99 15.10
CA GLN A 380 5.64 14.46 16.45
C GLN A 380 6.08 15.90 16.73
N GLN A 381 7.18 16.35 16.12
CA GLN A 381 7.65 17.74 16.15
C GLN A 381 6.95 18.64 15.13
N GLY A 382 5.88 18.18 14.48
CA GLY A 382 5.09 18.95 13.52
C GLY A 382 5.73 19.11 12.15
N ARG A 383 6.75 18.30 11.81
CA ARG A 383 7.34 18.32 10.46
C ARG A 383 6.40 17.71 9.45
N SER A 384 6.35 18.30 8.26
CA SER A 384 5.56 17.76 7.14
C SER A 384 6.23 16.51 6.54
N ALA A 385 5.46 15.74 5.77
CA ALA A 385 6.00 14.60 5.01
C ALA A 385 7.16 15.03 4.09
N GLN A 386 7.03 16.18 3.41
CA GLN A 386 8.11 16.71 2.57
C GLN A 386 9.39 16.98 3.38
N GLN A 387 9.28 17.62 4.56
CA GLN A 387 10.45 17.88 5.40
C GLN A 387 11.11 16.59 5.91
N ILE A 388 10.32 15.54 6.14
CA ILE A 388 10.82 14.21 6.47
C ILE A 388 11.59 13.62 5.27
N LEU A 389 11.03 13.68 4.07
CA LEU A 389 11.69 13.20 2.86
C LEU A 389 12.96 13.98 2.55
N ASP A 390 12.96 15.31 2.70
CA ASP A 390 14.15 16.16 2.52
C ASP A 390 15.29 15.78 3.46
N GLN A 391 14.97 15.34 4.69
CA GLN A 391 15.95 14.86 5.65
C GLN A 391 16.61 13.57 5.19
N TYR A 392 15.86 12.60 4.63
CA TYR A 392 16.39 11.27 4.32
C TYR A 392 16.81 11.07 2.86
N PHE A 393 16.33 11.92 1.96
CA PHE A 393 16.59 11.87 0.52
C PHE A 393 16.95 13.27 -0.01
N PRO A 394 18.06 13.88 0.46
CA PRO A 394 18.38 15.26 0.13
C PRO A 394 18.54 15.48 -1.37
N GLY A 395 17.93 16.56 -1.87
CA GLY A 395 17.94 16.91 -3.30
C GLY A 395 16.97 16.09 -4.17
N SER A 396 16.25 15.13 -3.58
CA SER A 396 15.10 14.51 -4.24
C SER A 396 13.84 15.37 -4.08
N ARG A 397 12.82 15.07 -4.86
CA ARG A 397 11.50 15.72 -4.82
C ARG A 397 10.40 14.70 -4.99
N THR A 398 9.21 15.00 -4.48
CA THR A 398 8.01 14.23 -4.78
C THR A 398 7.46 14.65 -6.13
N ALA A 399 7.05 13.69 -6.94
CA ALA A 399 6.38 13.94 -8.21
C ALA A 399 5.51 12.75 -8.58
N ASP A 400 4.61 12.99 -9.53
CA ASP A 400 3.75 11.99 -10.11
C ASP A 400 4.54 10.83 -10.74
N GLU A 401 4.08 9.61 -10.49
CA GLU A 401 4.72 8.36 -10.87
C GLU A 401 4.79 8.16 -12.38
N ALA A 402 3.73 8.56 -13.09
CA ALA A 402 3.58 8.39 -14.53
C ALA A 402 4.38 9.45 -15.31
N THR A 403 4.34 10.70 -14.86
CA THR A 403 4.84 11.84 -15.63
C THR A 403 6.13 12.45 -15.10
N GLY A 404 6.50 12.18 -13.84
CA GLY A 404 7.61 12.85 -13.14
C GLY A 404 7.39 14.35 -12.91
N ARG A 405 6.15 14.84 -13.09
CA ARG A 405 5.77 16.24 -12.84
C ARG A 405 5.41 16.43 -11.38
N GLU A 406 5.80 17.56 -10.83
CA GLU A 406 5.41 17.95 -9.48
C GLU A 406 3.93 18.35 -9.43
N TRP A 407 3.26 17.99 -8.35
CA TRP A 407 1.91 18.45 -8.04
C TRP A 407 1.95 19.92 -7.66
N LYS A 408 1.11 20.73 -8.30
CA LYS A 408 0.94 22.15 -8.01
C LYS A 408 -0.28 22.34 -7.13
N THR A 409 -0.19 23.26 -6.18
CA THR A 409 -1.30 23.58 -5.27
C THR A 409 -1.87 24.97 -5.58
N PHE A 410 -3.16 25.04 -5.84
CA PHE A 410 -3.91 26.27 -6.01
C PHE A 410 -4.85 26.48 -4.81
N SER A 411 -4.89 27.70 -4.27
CA SER A 411 -5.70 28.00 -3.10
C SER A 411 -7.15 28.37 -3.49
N GLY A 412 -8.11 27.67 -2.89
CA GLY A 412 -9.53 28.02 -2.90
C GLY A 412 -10.03 28.49 -1.53
N ASP A 413 -11.31 28.85 -1.48
CA ASP A 413 -11.99 29.25 -0.24
C ASP A 413 -12.35 28.02 0.61
N GLY A 414 -11.53 27.74 1.62
CA GLY A 414 -11.69 26.57 2.48
C GLY A 414 -11.23 25.24 1.87
N PHE A 415 -10.56 25.27 0.71
CA PHE A 415 -9.94 24.09 0.09
C PHE A 415 -8.66 24.44 -0.68
N SER A 416 -7.88 23.44 -1.05
CA SER A 416 -6.80 23.53 -2.03
C SER A 416 -7.04 22.58 -3.20
N VAL A 417 -6.57 22.95 -4.39
CA VAL A 417 -6.57 22.09 -5.57
C VAL A 417 -5.15 21.64 -5.85
N GLU A 418 -4.91 20.34 -5.88
CA GLU A 418 -3.66 19.71 -6.30
C GLU A 418 -3.83 19.20 -7.73
N SER A 419 -3.03 19.71 -8.67
CA SER A 419 -3.03 19.25 -10.07
C SER A 419 -1.63 19.29 -10.66
N LEU A 420 -1.38 18.40 -11.62
CA LEU A 420 -0.18 18.46 -12.45
C LEU A 420 -0.25 19.59 -13.48
N ASP A 421 -1.46 19.94 -13.93
CA ASP A 421 -1.74 20.97 -14.92
C ASP A 421 -1.83 22.36 -14.28
N SER A 422 -1.05 23.33 -14.77
CA SER A 422 -1.17 24.71 -14.30
C SER A 422 -2.46 25.39 -14.74
N ASP A 423 -3.02 24.94 -15.86
CA ASP A 423 -4.20 25.56 -16.45
C ASP A 423 -5.44 25.25 -15.61
N ASP A 424 -5.39 24.23 -14.75
CA ASP A 424 -6.44 23.90 -13.80
C ASP A 424 -6.69 25.00 -12.76
N SER A 425 -5.75 25.94 -12.58
CA SER A 425 -5.97 27.15 -11.79
C SER A 425 -7.17 27.97 -12.27
N ALA A 426 -7.53 27.89 -13.56
CA ALA A 426 -8.70 28.55 -14.13
C ALA A 426 -10.04 28.03 -13.55
N TYR A 427 -10.07 26.79 -13.07
CA TYR A 427 -11.30 26.17 -12.53
C TYR A 427 -11.55 26.48 -11.05
N VAL A 428 -10.58 27.09 -10.34
CA VAL A 428 -10.71 27.42 -8.90
C VAL A 428 -11.93 28.31 -8.63
N ALA A 429 -12.26 29.25 -9.52
CA ALA A 429 -13.42 30.11 -9.37
C ALA A 429 -14.75 29.33 -9.45
N GLU A 430 -14.84 28.33 -10.32
CA GLU A 430 -16.02 27.46 -10.43
C GLU A 430 -16.13 26.51 -9.23
N LEU A 431 -15.00 25.96 -8.77
CA LEU A 431 -14.93 25.16 -7.55
C LEU A 431 -15.37 25.96 -6.31
N ASN A 432 -14.97 27.23 -6.19
CA ASN A 432 -15.43 28.12 -5.13
C ASN A 432 -16.96 28.29 -5.15
N ARG A 433 -17.56 28.46 -6.34
CA ARG A 433 -19.03 28.53 -6.48
C ARG A 433 -19.69 27.22 -6.04
N ALA A 434 -19.17 26.08 -6.50
CA ALA A 434 -19.69 24.76 -6.13
C ALA A 434 -19.63 24.52 -4.62
N ARG A 435 -18.52 24.87 -3.97
CA ARG A 435 -18.35 24.77 -2.51
C ARG A 435 -19.28 25.71 -1.75
N SER A 436 -19.40 26.96 -2.19
CA SER A 436 -20.29 27.94 -1.57
C SER A 436 -21.75 27.49 -1.68
N GLU A 437 -22.15 26.95 -2.84
CA GLU A 437 -23.49 26.42 -3.06
C GLU A 437 -23.76 25.18 -2.19
N ALA A 438 -22.78 24.27 -2.07
CA ALA A 438 -22.86 23.12 -1.16
C ALA A 438 -23.09 23.57 0.29
N ALA A 439 -22.32 24.56 0.78
CA ALA A 439 -22.47 25.13 2.12
C ALA A 439 -23.85 25.81 2.29
N GLN A 440 -24.30 26.59 1.31
CA GLN A 440 -25.60 27.25 1.36
C GLN A 440 -26.76 26.25 1.43
N ARG A 441 -26.72 25.20 0.59
CA ARG A 441 -27.78 24.19 0.52
C ARG A 441 -27.81 23.29 1.75
N SER A 442 -26.63 22.89 2.23
CA SER A 442 -26.46 22.04 3.42
C SER A 442 -26.60 22.81 4.74
N GLY A 443 -26.45 24.13 4.74
CA GLY A 443 -26.36 24.93 5.95
C GLY A 443 -25.18 24.51 6.85
N LEU A 444 -24.23 23.73 6.32
CA LEU A 444 -23.07 23.22 7.04
C LEU A 444 -21.86 24.10 6.76
N ASN A 445 -21.01 24.23 7.77
CA ASN A 445 -19.72 24.89 7.67
C ASN A 445 -18.61 23.86 7.79
N ALA A 446 -17.54 24.04 7.02
CA ALA A 446 -16.37 23.19 7.10
C ALA A 446 -15.60 23.45 8.41
N ALA A 447 -15.28 22.38 9.14
CA ALA A 447 -14.46 22.41 10.34
C ALA A 447 -12.95 22.42 10.01
N SER A 448 -12.57 21.82 8.88
CA SER A 448 -11.21 21.83 8.33
C SER A 448 -11.22 22.15 6.84
N ARG A 449 -10.03 22.47 6.30
CA ARG A 449 -9.85 22.69 4.87
C ARG A 449 -9.94 21.36 4.11
N PHE A 450 -10.46 21.40 2.89
CA PHE A 450 -10.47 20.24 1.99
C PHE A 450 -9.27 20.24 1.04
N THR A 451 -8.88 19.05 0.57
CA THR A 451 -7.92 18.88 -0.53
C THR A 451 -8.64 18.27 -1.72
N VAL A 452 -8.62 18.95 -2.86
CA VAL A 452 -9.15 18.46 -4.13
C VAL A 452 -7.98 18.05 -5.01
N ARG A 453 -7.81 16.77 -5.32
CA ARG A 453 -6.78 16.26 -6.21
C ARG A 453 -7.35 15.96 -7.59
N ALA A 454 -6.97 16.75 -8.58
CA ALA A 454 -7.35 16.57 -9.97
C ALA A 454 -6.28 15.77 -10.71
N PHE A 455 -6.62 14.55 -11.11
CA PHE A 455 -5.71 13.70 -11.87
C PHE A 455 -5.67 14.11 -13.34
N ASP A 456 -4.53 13.90 -14.00
CA ASP A 456 -4.32 14.34 -15.39
C ASP A 456 -5.05 13.43 -16.41
N SER A 457 -5.47 12.23 -16.01
CA SER A 457 -6.32 11.38 -16.84
C SER A 457 -7.33 10.56 -16.01
N THR A 458 -8.39 10.06 -16.67
CA THR A 458 -9.36 9.16 -16.03
C THR A 458 -8.72 7.84 -15.57
N PRO A 459 -7.82 7.19 -16.35
CA PRO A 459 -7.05 6.06 -15.84
C PRO A 459 -6.26 6.36 -14.56
N ASP A 460 -5.55 7.50 -14.50
CA ASP A 460 -4.76 7.85 -13.31
C ASP A 460 -5.66 8.04 -12.08
N PHE A 461 -6.79 8.73 -12.25
CA PHE A 461 -7.80 8.85 -11.19
C PHE A 461 -8.28 7.48 -10.70
N ARG A 462 -8.63 6.58 -11.62
CA ARG A 462 -9.12 5.24 -11.31
C ARG A 462 -8.06 4.41 -10.58
N ASP A 463 -6.83 4.45 -11.06
CA ASP A 463 -5.74 3.60 -10.54
C ASP A 463 -5.24 4.11 -9.18
N ALA A 464 -5.29 5.43 -8.95
CA ALA A 464 -4.96 6.06 -7.67
C ALA A 464 -6.04 5.88 -6.60
N THR A 465 -7.33 5.98 -6.97
CA THR A 465 -8.45 5.91 -6.00
C THR A 465 -9.03 4.52 -5.86
N LEU A 466 -8.75 3.62 -6.81
CA LEU A 466 -9.42 2.33 -6.98
C LEU A 466 -10.94 2.48 -7.15
N ALA A 467 -11.42 3.69 -7.45
CA ALA A 467 -12.83 3.95 -7.69
C ALA A 467 -13.28 3.30 -9.01
N PRO A 468 -14.54 2.86 -9.11
CA PRO A 468 -15.05 2.31 -10.35
C PRO A 468 -15.01 3.30 -11.51
N GLY A 469 -14.84 2.81 -12.74
CA GLY A 469 -14.65 3.66 -13.92
C GLY A 469 -15.81 4.57 -14.31
N TRP A 470 -17.00 4.41 -13.70
CA TRP A 470 -18.15 5.31 -13.88
C TRP A 470 -18.16 6.50 -12.92
N VAL A 471 -17.25 6.53 -11.93
CA VAL A 471 -17.17 7.58 -10.93
C VAL A 471 -16.41 8.79 -11.48
N ALA A 472 -17.00 9.98 -11.39
CA ALA A 472 -16.41 11.23 -11.88
C ALA A 472 -15.47 11.89 -10.86
N ALA A 473 -15.80 11.73 -9.58
CA ALA A 473 -15.02 12.18 -8.45
C ALA A 473 -15.37 11.32 -7.21
N PHE A 474 -14.49 11.29 -6.24
CA PHE A 474 -14.57 10.45 -5.06
C PHE A 474 -14.17 11.29 -3.84
N THR A 475 -14.98 11.23 -2.78
CA THR A 475 -14.69 11.91 -1.51
C THR A 475 -14.43 10.90 -0.40
N GLU A 476 -13.33 11.10 0.33
CA GLU A 476 -13.08 10.42 1.59
C GLU A 476 -12.57 11.41 2.65
N GLY A 477 -13.40 11.67 3.65
CA GLY A 477 -13.10 12.63 4.70
C GLY A 477 -12.98 14.05 4.13
N ASP A 478 -11.79 14.64 4.22
CA ASP A 478 -11.45 15.96 3.71
C ASP A 478 -10.71 15.92 2.36
N TRP A 479 -10.49 14.74 1.80
CA TRP A 479 -9.83 14.55 0.52
C TRP A 479 -10.82 14.19 -0.58
N ILE A 480 -10.75 14.88 -1.71
CA ILE A 480 -11.60 14.71 -2.88
C ILE A 480 -10.71 14.42 -4.09
N GLY A 481 -10.79 13.24 -4.68
CA GLY A 481 -10.13 12.90 -5.93
C GLY A 481 -11.07 13.14 -7.11
N THR A 482 -10.57 13.68 -8.23
CA THR A 482 -11.40 13.93 -9.41
C THR A 482 -10.74 13.42 -10.68
N GLN A 483 -11.56 13.00 -11.65
CA GLN A 483 -11.15 13.01 -13.05
C GLN A 483 -10.66 14.42 -13.48
N PRO A 484 -9.97 14.58 -14.63
CA PRO A 484 -9.42 15.87 -15.02
C PRO A 484 -10.49 16.97 -15.02
N LEU A 485 -10.21 18.11 -14.38
CA LEU A 485 -11.18 19.22 -14.26
C LEU A 485 -11.62 19.71 -15.63
N ARG A 486 -10.69 19.80 -16.59
CA ARG A 486 -10.97 20.10 -18.00
C ARG A 486 -11.97 19.15 -18.64
N THR A 487 -11.92 17.85 -18.32
CA THR A 487 -12.85 16.85 -18.85
C THR A 487 -14.24 17.04 -18.26
N LEU A 488 -14.34 17.30 -16.96
CA LEU A 488 -15.61 17.59 -16.29
C LEU A 488 -16.21 18.90 -16.80
N ALA A 489 -15.40 19.93 -16.98
CA ALA A 489 -15.84 21.24 -17.48
C ALA A 489 -16.32 21.15 -18.94
N ALA A 490 -15.57 20.47 -19.82
CA ALA A 490 -15.96 20.28 -21.22
C ALA A 490 -17.29 19.53 -21.38
N ARG A 491 -17.63 18.67 -20.41
CA ARG A 491 -18.91 17.94 -20.36
C ARG A 491 -20.02 18.70 -19.60
N GLN A 492 -19.75 19.91 -19.11
CA GLN A 492 -20.66 20.69 -18.26
C GLN A 492 -21.06 19.97 -16.97
N LEU A 493 -20.17 19.13 -16.45
CA LEU A 493 -20.38 18.35 -15.22
C LEU A 493 -19.62 18.92 -14.01
N LEU A 494 -18.59 19.76 -14.21
CA LEU A 494 -17.67 20.20 -13.16
C LEU A 494 -18.40 20.80 -11.94
N GLU A 495 -19.17 21.87 -12.10
CA GLU A 495 -19.87 22.49 -10.98
C GLU A 495 -20.82 21.53 -10.24
N ALA A 496 -21.56 20.68 -10.98
CA ALA A 496 -22.52 19.76 -10.39
C ALA A 496 -21.83 18.61 -9.63
N THR A 497 -20.80 18.00 -10.21
CA THR A 497 -19.98 16.98 -9.58
C THR A 497 -19.29 17.53 -8.35
N MET A 498 -18.63 18.68 -8.45
CA MET A 498 -17.89 19.23 -7.32
C MET A 498 -18.79 19.71 -6.18
N ARG A 499 -20.00 20.21 -6.49
CA ARG A 499 -20.99 20.51 -5.44
C ARG A 499 -21.38 19.23 -4.69
N HIS A 500 -21.58 18.13 -5.41
CA HIS A 500 -21.88 16.82 -4.82
C HIS A 500 -20.74 16.36 -3.90
N GLU A 501 -19.49 16.41 -4.36
CA GLU A 501 -18.33 16.05 -3.53
C GLU A 501 -18.13 16.96 -2.32
N PHE A 502 -18.30 18.28 -2.46
CA PHE A 502 -18.24 19.19 -1.32
C PHE A 502 -19.36 18.94 -0.31
N LEU A 503 -20.55 18.51 -0.77
CA LEU A 503 -21.63 18.08 0.13
C LEU A 503 -21.22 16.82 0.90
N HIS A 504 -20.61 15.82 0.25
CA HIS A 504 -20.02 14.67 0.95
C HIS A 504 -19.02 15.12 2.01
N ALA A 505 -18.03 15.92 1.64
CA ALA A 505 -16.99 16.36 2.57
C ALA A 505 -17.55 17.14 3.77
N LEU A 506 -18.56 18.00 3.54
CA LEU A 506 -19.26 18.74 4.60
C LEU A 506 -20.07 17.82 5.52
N VAL A 507 -20.79 16.84 4.96
CA VAL A 507 -21.57 15.86 5.73
C VAL A 507 -20.66 14.99 6.57
N GLU A 508 -19.58 14.46 6.00
CA GLU A 508 -18.62 13.59 6.68
C GLU A 508 -17.96 14.25 7.89
N GLN A 509 -17.68 15.56 7.82
CA GLN A 509 -17.16 16.31 8.97
C GLN A 509 -18.15 16.43 10.15
N GLN A 510 -19.44 16.13 9.94
CA GLN A 510 -20.47 16.14 10.98
C GLN A 510 -20.83 14.74 11.48
N VAL A 511 -20.31 13.68 10.85
CA VAL A 511 -20.73 12.31 11.12
C VAL A 511 -20.25 11.82 12.48
N GLY A 512 -21.19 11.32 13.28
CA GLY A 512 -20.86 10.55 14.48
C GLY A 512 -20.72 9.05 14.21
N PRO A 513 -20.14 8.29 15.16
CA PRO A 513 -19.82 6.86 14.97
C PRO A 513 -21.05 5.95 14.79
N ARG A 514 -22.27 6.47 15.02
CA ARG A 514 -23.53 5.74 14.89
C ARG A 514 -24.40 6.22 13.71
N ALA A 515 -23.89 7.12 12.88
CA ALA A 515 -24.64 7.59 11.73
C ALA A 515 -24.72 6.48 10.67
N PRO A 516 -25.92 6.09 10.21
CA PRO A 516 -26.05 5.09 9.16
C PRO A 516 -25.65 5.67 7.80
N LEU A 517 -25.20 4.81 6.88
CA LEU A 517 -24.67 5.24 5.59
C LEU A 517 -25.78 5.87 4.72
N TRP A 518 -26.97 5.28 4.69
CA TRP A 518 -28.11 5.78 3.92
C TRP A 518 -28.48 7.22 4.29
N LEU A 519 -28.28 7.63 5.54
CA LEU A 519 -28.56 9.01 5.95
C LEU A 519 -27.49 9.95 5.41
N ARG A 520 -26.22 9.54 5.46
CA ARG A 520 -25.08 10.32 4.97
C ARG A 520 -25.22 10.55 3.47
N GLU A 521 -25.37 9.47 2.70
CA GLU A 521 -25.57 9.50 1.25
C GLU A 521 -26.87 10.26 0.90
N GLY A 522 -27.97 9.95 1.60
CA GLY A 522 -29.26 10.55 1.32
C GLY A 522 -29.30 12.07 1.55
N LEU A 523 -28.57 12.60 2.54
CA LEU A 523 -28.47 14.05 2.76
C LEU A 523 -27.77 14.74 1.58
N VAL A 524 -26.70 14.14 1.08
CA VAL A 524 -25.97 14.64 -0.09
C VAL A 524 -26.86 14.63 -1.32
N GLU A 525 -27.57 13.52 -1.57
CA GLU A 525 -28.52 13.41 -2.69
C GLU A 525 -29.64 14.45 -2.62
N VAL A 526 -30.24 14.66 -1.44
CA VAL A 526 -31.31 15.67 -1.26
C VAL A 526 -30.80 17.07 -1.55
N TRP A 527 -29.58 17.40 -1.15
CA TRP A 527 -29.01 18.74 -1.35
C TRP A 527 -28.32 18.94 -2.71
N SER A 528 -28.00 17.87 -3.44
CA SER A 528 -27.30 17.95 -4.73
C SER A 528 -28.18 18.50 -5.86
N GLU A 529 -29.49 18.23 -5.85
CA GLU A 529 -30.42 18.63 -6.91
C GLU A 529 -31.04 20.03 -6.70
N LYS A 530 -31.31 20.76 -7.79
CA LYS A 530 -32.07 22.02 -7.72
C LYS A 530 -33.55 21.72 -7.50
N GLY A 531 -34.10 22.23 -6.40
CA GLY A 531 -35.53 22.48 -6.19
C GLY A 531 -36.49 21.47 -6.82
N HIS A 532 -36.74 20.36 -6.12
CA HIS A 532 -37.93 19.51 -6.34
C HIS A 532 -38.83 19.61 -5.10
N GLU A 533 -39.13 20.84 -4.67
CA GLU A 533 -40.28 21.09 -3.80
C GLU A 533 -41.55 20.88 -4.65
N GLY A 534 -42.10 19.65 -4.66
CA GLY A 534 -43.45 19.41 -5.17
C GLY A 534 -43.70 18.14 -5.98
N THR A 535 -42.67 17.41 -6.43
CA THR A 535 -42.88 16.10 -7.08
C THR A 535 -42.88 14.99 -6.04
N VAL A 536 -44.03 14.35 -5.82
CA VAL A 536 -44.15 13.16 -4.98
C VAL A 536 -43.30 12.04 -5.60
N THR A 537 -42.08 11.85 -5.11
CA THR A 537 -41.24 10.73 -5.52
C THR A 537 -41.86 9.42 -4.98
N PRO A 538 -42.14 8.43 -5.84
CA PRO A 538 -42.71 7.16 -5.39
C PRO A 538 -41.77 6.48 -4.38
N ARG A 539 -42.36 5.78 -3.41
CA ARG A 539 -41.61 5.04 -2.40
C ARG A 539 -40.68 4.02 -3.09
N PRO A 540 -39.40 3.92 -2.70
CA PRO A 540 -38.48 2.95 -3.27
C PRO A 540 -38.95 1.53 -2.98
N THR A 541 -38.63 0.61 -3.89
CA THR A 541 -38.85 -0.84 -3.69
C THR A 541 -37.85 -1.45 -2.72
N MET A 542 -36.71 -0.78 -2.50
CA MET A 542 -35.64 -1.22 -1.61
C MET A 542 -35.96 -0.82 -0.17
N ASP A 543 -36.06 -1.80 0.72
CA ASP A 543 -36.28 -1.57 2.15
C ASP A 543 -35.07 -0.94 2.82
N LEU A 544 -35.30 -0.09 3.82
CA LEU A 544 -34.26 0.65 4.54
C LEU A 544 -33.15 -0.25 5.09
N ASP A 545 -33.49 -1.44 5.57
CA ASP A 545 -32.55 -2.38 6.20
C ASP A 545 -31.51 -2.94 5.20
N VAL A 546 -31.77 -2.86 3.88
CA VAL A 546 -30.83 -3.30 2.85
C VAL A 546 -30.10 -2.16 2.14
N VAL A 547 -30.52 -0.90 2.35
CA VAL A 547 -29.93 0.27 1.65
C VAL A 547 -28.45 0.41 1.93
N ASP A 548 -28.02 0.37 3.21
CA ASP A 548 -26.59 0.46 3.57
C ASP A 548 -25.77 -0.64 2.88
N THR A 549 -26.29 -1.87 2.87
CA THR A 549 -25.62 -3.00 2.20
C THR A 549 -25.52 -2.75 0.69
N ALA A 550 -26.58 -2.23 0.05
CA ALA A 550 -26.60 -1.96 -1.38
C ALA A 550 -25.66 -0.81 -1.76
N LEU A 551 -25.58 0.26 -0.96
CA LEU A 551 -24.65 1.37 -1.15
C LEU A 551 -23.19 0.89 -1.13
N VAL A 552 -22.87 0.01 -0.17
CA VAL A 552 -21.52 -0.55 0.00
C VAL A 552 -21.16 -1.55 -1.10
N HIS A 553 -22.10 -2.43 -1.50
CA HIS A 553 -21.80 -3.61 -2.32
C HIS A 553 -22.35 -3.57 -3.74
N ALA A 554 -22.92 -2.45 -4.21
CA ALA A 554 -23.28 -2.35 -5.62
C ALA A 554 -22.06 -2.70 -6.50
N THR A 555 -22.26 -3.29 -7.66
CA THR A 555 -21.18 -3.70 -8.57
C THR A 555 -21.32 -3.05 -9.94
N THR A 556 -22.43 -2.36 -10.14
CA THR A 556 -22.76 -1.61 -11.36
C THR A 556 -23.24 -0.21 -11.00
N GLU A 557 -23.13 0.71 -11.96
CA GLU A 557 -23.68 2.07 -11.86
C GLU A 557 -25.20 2.05 -11.58
N ALA A 558 -25.94 1.15 -12.24
CA ALA A 558 -27.38 1.00 -12.07
C ALA A 558 -27.75 0.59 -10.64
N GLU A 559 -27.07 -0.40 -10.06
CA GLU A 559 -27.27 -0.82 -8.67
C GLU A 559 -26.97 0.32 -7.69
N SER A 560 -25.85 1.03 -7.91
CA SER A 560 -25.47 2.21 -7.10
C SER A 560 -26.57 3.26 -7.16
N ALA A 561 -27.03 3.62 -8.36
CA ALA A 561 -28.05 4.64 -8.55
C ALA A 561 -29.40 4.26 -7.90
N VAL A 562 -29.77 2.98 -7.88
CA VAL A 562 -30.96 2.51 -7.15
C VAL A 562 -30.80 2.71 -5.65
N ALA A 563 -29.64 2.35 -5.08
CA ALA A 563 -29.37 2.48 -3.66
C ALA A 563 -29.36 3.95 -3.21
N HIS A 564 -28.71 4.84 -3.97
CA HIS A 564 -28.69 6.28 -3.71
C HIS A 564 -30.09 6.91 -3.79
N ARG A 565 -30.91 6.54 -4.79
CA ARG A 565 -32.31 7.00 -4.87
C ARG A 565 -33.14 6.57 -3.66
N ALA A 566 -32.93 5.35 -3.16
CA ALA A 566 -33.61 4.88 -1.95
C ALA A 566 -33.16 5.69 -0.71
N ALA A 567 -31.85 5.84 -0.51
CA ALA A 567 -31.26 6.63 0.57
C ALA A 567 -31.78 8.08 0.59
N ARG A 568 -31.84 8.71 -0.59
CA ARG A 568 -32.43 10.04 -0.79
C ARG A 568 -33.87 10.09 -0.33
N TRP A 569 -34.71 9.15 -0.77
CA TRP A 569 -36.14 9.15 -0.44
C TRP A 569 -36.36 9.06 1.06
N TYR A 570 -35.70 8.13 1.75
CA TYR A 570 -35.82 7.97 3.21
C TYR A 570 -35.36 9.22 3.97
N THR A 571 -34.26 9.83 3.52
CA THR A 571 -33.74 11.06 4.12
C THR A 571 -34.68 12.24 3.89
N ALA A 572 -35.29 12.35 2.70
CA ALA A 572 -36.29 13.37 2.42
C ALA A 572 -37.52 13.23 3.34
N GLN A 573 -37.97 12.01 3.62
CA GLN A 573 -39.06 11.78 4.59
C GLN A 573 -38.69 12.24 6.01
N LEU A 574 -37.45 11.99 6.45
CA LEU A 574 -36.98 12.49 7.74
C LEU A 574 -36.94 14.01 7.79
N LEU A 575 -36.40 14.65 6.76
CA LEU A 575 -36.33 16.11 6.68
C LEU A 575 -37.72 16.74 6.68
N ALA A 576 -38.67 16.17 5.93
CA ALA A 576 -40.05 16.64 5.88
C ALA A 576 -40.78 16.48 7.23
N ARG A 577 -40.54 15.37 7.95
CA ARG A 577 -41.26 15.07 9.19
C ARG A 577 -40.67 15.73 10.43
N PHE A 578 -39.35 15.80 10.53
CA PHE A 578 -38.65 16.21 11.76
C PHE A 578 -37.87 17.53 11.61
N GLY A 579 -37.72 18.01 10.37
CA GLY A 579 -36.97 19.22 10.08
C GLY A 579 -35.46 19.00 10.12
N ARG A 580 -34.74 19.96 9.52
CA ARG A 580 -33.29 19.91 9.32
C ARG A 580 -32.50 19.75 10.62
N ALA A 581 -32.82 20.55 11.64
CA ALA A 581 -32.04 20.60 12.88
C ALA A 581 -32.00 19.23 13.57
N GLN A 582 -33.14 18.54 13.62
CA GLN A 582 -33.23 17.23 14.26
C GLN A 582 -32.49 16.15 13.46
N VAL A 583 -32.57 16.19 12.13
CA VAL A 583 -31.86 15.23 11.27
C VAL A 583 -30.35 15.40 11.37
N LEU A 584 -29.86 16.65 11.43
CA LEU A 584 -28.44 16.93 11.66
C LEU A 584 -27.97 16.48 13.05
N GLU A 585 -28.84 16.55 14.06
CA GLU A 585 -28.52 15.98 15.37
C GLU A 585 -28.40 14.45 15.31
N TRP A 586 -29.24 13.77 14.54
CA TRP A 586 -29.12 12.32 14.31
C TRP A 586 -27.93 11.93 13.43
N LEU A 587 -27.46 12.83 12.55
CA LEU A 587 -26.20 12.63 11.84
C LEU A 587 -25.02 12.56 12.82
N ARG A 588 -25.05 13.35 13.90
CA ARG A 588 -24.00 13.37 14.95
C ARG A 588 -24.18 12.27 16.00
N SER A 589 -25.42 11.97 16.37
CA SER A 589 -25.71 11.08 17.50
C SER A 589 -26.13 9.67 17.09
N GLY A 590 -26.58 9.47 15.86
CA GLY A 590 -27.23 8.26 15.35
C GLY A 590 -28.75 8.39 15.27
N VAL A 591 -29.38 7.68 14.33
CA VAL A 591 -30.84 7.68 14.15
C VAL A 591 -31.50 6.74 15.17
N PRO A 592 -32.49 7.19 15.96
CA PRO A 592 -33.19 6.33 16.92
C PRO A 592 -33.91 5.16 16.24
N ALA A 593 -33.91 3.98 16.90
CA ALA A 593 -34.56 2.78 16.37
C ALA A 593 -36.08 2.94 16.16
N SER A 594 -36.74 3.77 16.97
CA SER A 594 -38.17 4.09 16.79
C SER A 594 -38.43 4.89 15.52
N VAL A 595 -37.47 5.73 15.10
CA VAL A 595 -37.57 6.54 13.89
C VAL A 595 -37.35 5.66 12.66
N THR A 596 -36.34 4.78 12.68
CA THR A 596 -36.13 3.84 11.57
C THR A 596 -37.29 2.86 11.43
N ALA A 597 -37.88 2.39 12.54
CA ALA A 597 -39.07 1.54 12.52
C ALA A 597 -40.30 2.22 11.90
N ALA A 598 -40.41 3.55 11.98
CA ALA A 598 -41.50 4.31 11.37
C ALA A 598 -41.28 4.62 9.88
N LEU A 599 -40.06 4.40 9.37
CA LEU A 599 -39.71 4.51 7.94
C LEU A 599 -39.86 3.18 7.20
N ARG A 600 -39.79 2.06 7.92
CA ARG A 600 -40.25 0.75 7.44
C ARG A 600 -41.75 0.83 7.18
#